data_AF-A0A552UXC3-F1
#
_entry.id   AF-A0A552UXC3-F1
#
_cell.length_a   1.000
_cell.length_b   1.000
_cell.length_c   1.000
_cell.angle_alpha   90.00
_cell.angle_beta   90.00
_cell.angle_gamma   90.00
#
_symmetry.space_group_name_H-M   'P 1'
#
loop_
_entity.id
_entity.type
_entity.pdbx_description
1 polymer ?
#
loop_
_entity_poly.entity_id
_entity_poly.type
_entity_poly.pdbx_seq_one_letter_code
_entity_poly.pdbx_strand_id
1 'polypeptide(L)'
;MKHNLNVILIALRLVIVVAACMAGYNFICCGFAFVYPDNALLFLNHNFTPYHAALKYDNSEAFFMPYYLACYGLLLTYFTRVLISLRKCFVKLKKGEIFYEEQAREFKRAAEGTLIFAKCRYVLVCAFGAIFFRALQLFVTEIPVFLLIYLIGKLVLVLHHMAEKGAFLREENDLTI
;
A
#
# COMPACT_ATOMS: atom_id res chain seq x y z
N MET A 1 -18.45 -19.38 -6.51
CA MET A 1 -18.16 -17.92 -6.50
C MET A 1 -18.42 -17.21 -5.18
N LYS A 2 -19.60 -17.34 -4.53
CA LYS A 2 -19.93 -16.59 -3.30
C LYS A 2 -18.95 -16.81 -2.13
N HIS A 3 -18.44 -18.04 -1.97
CA HIS A 3 -17.46 -18.37 -0.92
C HIS A 3 -16.11 -17.68 -1.15
N ASN A 4 -15.51 -17.81 -2.35
CA ASN A 4 -14.21 -17.19 -2.70
C ASN A 4 -14.26 -15.66 -2.57
N LEU A 5 -15.37 -15.03 -2.98
CA LEU A 5 -15.56 -13.59 -2.83
C LEU A 5 -15.65 -13.17 -1.35
N ASN A 6 -16.23 -14.01 -0.51
CA ASN A 6 -16.29 -13.75 0.93
C ASN A 6 -14.91 -13.84 1.58
N VAL A 7 -14.09 -14.80 1.17
CA VAL A 7 -12.69 -14.92 1.61
C VAL A 7 -11.89 -13.68 1.21
N ILE A 8 -12.03 -13.20 -0.04
CA ILE A 8 -11.38 -11.96 -0.51
C ILE A 8 -11.82 -10.76 0.32
N LEU A 9 -13.11 -10.63 0.62
CA LEU A 9 -13.63 -9.52 1.44
C LEU A 9 -13.12 -9.54 2.88
N ILE A 10 -12.98 -10.72 3.48
CA ILE A 10 -12.40 -10.88 4.82
C ILE A 10 -10.92 -10.53 4.81
N ALA A 11 -10.16 -11.06 3.83
CA ALA A 11 -8.75 -10.73 3.66
C ALA A 11 -8.55 -9.22 3.48
N LEU A 12 -9.34 -8.58 2.62
CA LEU A 12 -9.25 -7.15 2.38
C LEU A 12 -9.60 -6.33 3.63
N ARG A 13 -10.59 -6.77 4.44
CA ARG A 13 -10.90 -6.13 5.72
C ARG A 13 -9.71 -6.20 6.68
N LEU A 14 -9.07 -7.37 6.77
CA LEU A 14 -7.90 -7.57 7.63
C LEU A 14 -6.75 -6.66 7.18
N VAL A 15 -6.45 -6.61 5.88
CA VAL A 15 -5.40 -5.75 5.33
C VAL A 15 -5.70 -4.26 5.57
N ILE A 16 -6.95 -3.81 5.44
CA ILE A 16 -7.35 -2.43 5.77
C ILE A 16 -7.07 -2.10 7.23
N VAL A 17 -7.46 -2.99 8.16
CA VAL A 17 -7.25 -2.78 9.60
C VAL A 17 -5.76 -2.74 9.92
N VAL A 18 -4.98 -3.68 9.38
CA VAL A 18 -3.52 -3.72 9.58
C VAL A 18 -2.86 -2.45 9.04
N ALA A 19 -3.22 -2.00 7.83
CA ALA A 19 -2.67 -0.79 7.23
C ALA A 19 -3.02 0.47 8.06
N ALA A 20 -4.25 0.57 8.56
CA ALA A 20 -4.69 1.67 9.41
C ALA A 20 -3.98 1.68 10.77
N CYS A 21 -3.84 0.52 11.42
CA CYS A 21 -3.11 0.38 12.66
C CYS A 21 -1.62 0.72 12.48
N MET A 22 -1.00 0.24 11.39
CA MET A 22 0.39 0.60 11.05
C MET A 22 0.54 2.10 10.78
N ALA A 23 -0.41 2.75 10.11
CA ALA A 23 -0.39 4.19 9.91
C ALA A 23 -0.43 4.93 11.27
N GLY A 24 -1.36 4.54 12.14
CA GLY A 24 -1.48 5.11 13.49
C GLY A 24 -0.21 4.93 14.32
N TYR A 25 0.38 3.72 14.30
CA TYR A 25 1.64 3.44 14.96
C TYR A 25 2.78 4.34 14.44
N ASN A 26 2.90 4.51 13.12
CA ASN A 26 3.92 5.38 12.54
C ASN A 26 3.75 6.84 12.95
N PHE A 27 2.52 7.37 13.03
CA PHE A 27 2.29 8.73 13.51
C PHE A 27 2.62 8.89 15.00
N ILE A 28 2.30 7.89 15.82
CA ILE A 28 2.66 7.89 17.25
C ILE A 28 4.19 7.89 17.41
N CYS A 29 4.88 6.97 16.72
CA CYS A 29 6.35 6.91 16.73
C CYS A 29 6.98 8.22 16.21
N CYS A 30 6.39 8.83 15.18
CA CYS A 30 6.82 10.12 14.66
C CYS A 30 6.75 11.21 15.75
N GLY A 31 5.63 11.30 16.47
CA GLY A 31 5.47 12.23 17.59
C GLY A 31 6.52 12.02 18.68
N PHE A 32 6.78 10.77 19.08
CA PHE A 32 7.83 10.47 20.05
C PHE A 32 9.23 10.77 19.53
N ALA A 33 9.51 10.52 18.26
CA ALA A 33 10.81 10.74 17.64
C ALA A 33 11.13 12.25 17.48
N PHE A 34 10.11 13.11 17.32
CA PHE A 34 10.29 14.56 17.31
C PHE A 34 10.62 15.13 18.69
N VAL A 35 10.04 14.56 19.76
CA VAL A 35 10.20 15.07 21.13
C VAL A 35 11.43 14.46 21.82
N TYR A 36 11.75 13.20 21.53
CA TYR A 36 12.80 12.44 22.20
C TYR A 36 13.80 11.89 21.17
N PRO A 37 15.00 12.49 21.04
CA PRO A 37 16.02 12.06 20.08
C PRO A 37 16.44 10.60 20.24
N ASP A 38 16.53 10.10 21.49
CA ASP A 38 16.89 8.70 21.77
C ASP A 38 15.89 7.70 21.18
N ASN A 39 14.60 8.07 21.15
CA ASN A 39 13.57 7.24 20.52
C ASN A 39 13.72 7.21 19.00
N ALA A 40 14.10 8.34 18.37
CA ALA A 40 14.38 8.39 16.95
C ALA A 40 15.52 7.44 16.57
N LEU A 41 16.58 7.41 17.38
CA LEU A 41 17.71 6.50 17.20
C LEU A 41 17.31 5.03 17.43
N LEU A 42 16.50 4.76 18.45
CA LEU A 42 15.97 3.43 18.73
C LEU A 42 15.13 2.90 17.56
N PHE A 43 14.21 3.73 17.03
CA PHE A 43 13.40 3.34 15.88
C PHE A 43 14.24 3.14 14.63
N LEU A 44 15.25 3.98 14.40
CA LEU A 44 16.17 3.83 13.28
C LEU A 44 16.89 2.47 13.33
N ASN A 45 17.49 2.12 14.47
CA ASN A 45 18.17 0.84 14.65
C ASN A 45 17.23 -0.39 14.60
N HIS A 46 15.96 -0.23 14.97
CA HIS A 46 14.98 -1.31 14.89
C HIS A 46 14.49 -1.56 13.45
N ASN A 47 14.30 -0.50 12.66
CA ASN A 47 13.69 -0.60 11.33
C ASN A 47 14.72 -0.73 10.21
N PHE A 48 15.95 -0.28 10.43
CA PHE A 48 16.99 -0.25 9.42
C PHE A 48 18.27 -0.89 9.96
N THR A 49 18.88 -1.73 9.13
CA THR A 49 20.18 -2.32 9.42
C THR A 49 21.27 -1.59 8.62
N PRO A 50 22.33 -1.09 9.27
CA PRO A 50 23.42 -0.43 8.58
C PRO A 50 24.16 -1.40 7.66
N TYR A 51 24.82 -0.87 6.63
CA TYR A 51 25.60 -1.65 5.66
C TYR A 51 26.74 -2.46 6.29
N HIS A 52 27.25 -2.02 7.45
CA HIS A 52 28.25 -2.74 8.21
C HIS A 52 27.76 -2.94 9.64
N ALA A 53 27.69 -4.20 10.10
CA ALA A 53 27.18 -4.55 11.44
C ALA A 53 27.97 -3.91 12.60
N ALA A 54 29.22 -3.49 12.35
CA ALA A 54 30.06 -2.79 13.30
C ALA A 54 29.77 -1.28 13.41
N LEU A 55 29.05 -0.70 12.44
CA LEU A 55 28.64 0.70 12.45
C LEU A 55 27.24 0.79 13.06
N LYS A 56 27.09 1.48 14.18
CA LYS A 56 25.78 1.86 14.71
C LYS A 56 25.42 3.23 14.14
N TYR A 57 24.12 3.48 13.95
CA TYR A 57 23.66 4.82 13.62
C TYR A 57 23.97 5.78 14.76
N ASP A 58 24.19 7.04 14.42
CA ASP A 58 24.37 8.12 15.37
C ASP A 58 23.14 9.04 15.35
N ASN A 59 23.12 10.02 16.25
CA ASN A 59 22.06 11.01 16.37
C ASN A 59 21.90 11.86 15.10
N SER A 60 22.95 11.97 14.28
CA SER A 60 22.91 12.72 13.02
C SER A 60 21.97 12.10 11.99
N GLU A 61 21.97 10.77 11.87
CA GLU A 61 21.08 10.02 10.99
C GLU A 61 19.68 9.90 11.60
N ALA A 62 19.59 9.74 12.93
CA ALA A 62 18.32 9.65 13.66
C ALA A 62 17.42 10.88 13.45
N PHE A 63 18.01 12.05 13.19
CA PHE A 63 17.28 13.28 12.89
C PHE A 63 16.27 13.14 11.72
N PHE A 64 16.56 12.27 10.74
CA PHE A 64 15.67 12.07 9.58
C PHE A 64 14.54 11.07 9.84
N MET A 65 14.59 10.34 10.96
CA MET A 65 13.63 9.28 11.28
C MET A 65 12.18 9.78 11.46
N PRO A 66 11.89 10.89 12.14
CA PRO A 66 10.53 11.42 12.25
C PRO A 66 9.92 11.74 10.88
N TYR A 67 10.73 12.28 9.95
CA TYR A 67 10.28 12.60 8.59
C TYR A 67 9.93 11.34 7.79
N TYR A 68 10.77 10.30 7.89
CA TYR A 68 10.46 8.99 7.31
C TYR A 68 9.13 8.45 7.85
N LEU A 69 8.95 8.43 9.18
CA LEU A 69 7.75 7.92 9.83
C LEU A 69 6.50 8.71 9.44
N ALA A 70 6.59 10.04 9.34
CA ALA A 70 5.50 10.90 8.87
C ALA A 70 5.12 10.58 7.41
N CYS A 71 6.09 10.53 6.50
CA CYS A 71 5.86 10.22 5.09
C CYS A 71 5.28 8.81 4.91
N TYR A 72 5.79 7.83 5.65
CA TYR A 72 5.30 6.46 5.57
C TYR A 72 3.89 6.32 6.15
N GLY A 73 3.59 6.99 7.27
CA GLY A 73 2.24 7.07 7.84
C GLY A 73 1.21 7.69 6.88
N LEU A 74 1.58 8.77 6.19
CA LEU A 74 0.74 9.38 5.15
C LEU A 74 0.52 8.43 3.98
N LEU A 75 1.56 7.74 3.55
CA LEU A 75 1.49 6.77 2.46
C LEU A 75 0.59 5.57 2.81
N LEU A 76 0.66 5.06 4.04
CA LEU A 76 -0.24 4.01 4.55
C LEU A 76 -1.69 4.49 4.67
N THR A 77 -1.90 5.75 5.06
CA THR A 77 -3.24 6.37 5.10
C THR A 77 -3.83 6.45 3.69
N TYR A 78 -3.04 6.88 2.70
CA TYR A 78 -3.42 6.85 1.29
C TYR A 78 -3.80 5.44 0.85
N PHE A 79 -2.95 4.45 1.14
CA PHE A 79 -3.21 3.05 0.77
C PHE A 79 -4.49 2.50 1.39
N THR A 80 -4.75 2.83 2.66
CA THR A 80 -5.98 2.46 3.35
C THR A 80 -7.22 2.97 2.61
N ARG A 81 -7.19 4.21 2.09
CA ARG A 81 -8.28 4.75 1.28
C ARG A 81 -8.47 3.98 -0.03
N VAL A 82 -7.38 3.62 -0.71
CA VAL A 82 -7.40 2.81 -1.94
C VAL A 82 -8.06 1.45 -1.67
N LEU A 83 -7.65 0.77 -0.59
CA LEU A 83 -8.22 -0.54 -0.20
C LEU A 83 -9.70 -0.46 0.20
N ILE A 84 -10.11 0.61 0.88
CA ILE A 84 -11.54 0.84 1.20
C ILE A 84 -12.35 0.99 -0.08
N SER A 85 -11.84 1.71 -1.08
CA SER A 85 -12.48 1.84 -2.39
C SER A 85 -12.64 0.47 -3.04
N LEU A 86 -11.55 -0.31 -3.10
CA LEU A 86 -11.56 -1.66 -3.66
C LEU A 86 -12.57 -2.58 -2.95
N ARG A 87 -12.67 -2.47 -1.61
CA ARG A 87 -13.63 -3.23 -0.81
C ARG A 87 -15.07 -2.90 -1.18
N LYS A 88 -15.39 -1.61 -1.34
CA LYS A 88 -16.73 -1.18 -1.75
C LYS A 88 -17.12 -1.81 -3.09
N CYS A 89 -16.20 -1.88 -4.06
CA CYS A 89 -16.43 -2.55 -5.35
C CYS A 89 -16.75 -4.05 -5.17
N PHE A 90 -15.94 -4.78 -4.40
CA PHE A 90 -16.19 -6.21 -4.16
C PHE A 90 -17.48 -6.49 -3.38
N VAL A 91 -17.90 -5.58 -2.50
CA VAL A 91 -19.20 -5.69 -1.80
C VAL A 91 -20.36 -5.53 -2.77
N LYS A 92 -20.31 -4.56 -3.70
CA LYS A 92 -21.33 -4.39 -4.75
C LYS A 92 -21.39 -5.62 -5.67
N LEU A 93 -20.23 -6.14 -6.08
CA LEU A 93 -20.14 -7.38 -6.86
C LEU A 93 -20.79 -8.57 -6.13
N LYS A 94 -20.66 -8.66 -4.80
CA LYS A 94 -21.31 -9.72 -3.99
C LYS A 94 -22.83 -9.61 -3.98
N LYS A 95 -23.37 -8.39 -4.07
CA LYS A 95 -24.81 -8.11 -4.07
C LYS A 95 -25.48 -8.41 -5.42
N GLY A 96 -24.72 -8.74 -6.45
CA GLY A 96 -25.25 -9.00 -7.79
C GLY A 96 -25.39 -7.75 -8.66
N GLU A 97 -24.91 -6.60 -8.19
CA GLU A 97 -24.71 -5.39 -9.00
C GLU A 97 -23.46 -5.61 -9.87
N ILE A 98 -23.61 -6.41 -10.93
CA ILE A 98 -22.54 -6.75 -11.86
C ILE A 98 -22.66 -5.84 -13.10
N PHE A 99 -21.55 -5.21 -13.48
CA PHE A 99 -21.42 -4.37 -14.67
C PHE A 99 -22.25 -3.08 -14.65
N TYR A 100 -22.19 -2.32 -13.56
CA TYR A 100 -22.64 -0.92 -13.59
C TYR A 100 -21.56 -0.03 -14.21
N GLU A 101 -21.95 1.05 -14.90
CA GLU A 101 -21.04 1.93 -15.67
C GLU A 101 -19.78 2.35 -14.89
N GLU A 102 -19.91 2.62 -13.59
CA GLU A 102 -18.79 3.10 -12.78
C GLU A 102 -17.85 2.00 -12.26
N GLN A 103 -18.21 0.71 -12.37
CA GLN A 103 -17.47 -0.39 -11.76
C GLN A 103 -16.05 -0.52 -12.32
N ALA A 104 -15.92 -0.42 -13.65
CA ALA A 104 -14.64 -0.44 -14.33
C ALA A 104 -13.76 0.73 -13.88
N ARG A 105 -14.33 1.93 -13.73
CA ARG A 105 -13.62 3.14 -13.27
C ARG A 105 -13.13 2.98 -11.83
N GLU A 106 -13.94 2.42 -10.95
CA GLU A 106 -13.55 2.19 -9.55
C GLU A 106 -12.41 1.15 -9.44
N PHE A 107 -12.45 0.06 -10.21
CA PHE A 107 -11.35 -0.92 -10.27
C PHE A 107 -10.07 -0.32 -10.84
N LYS A 108 -10.17 0.49 -11.91
CA LYS A 108 -9.03 1.21 -12.49
C LYS A 108 -8.36 2.11 -11.45
N ARG A 109 -9.16 2.92 -10.74
CA ARG A 109 -8.64 3.81 -9.68
C ARG A 109 -7.98 3.04 -8.54
N ALA A 110 -8.55 1.90 -8.14
CA ALA A 110 -7.96 1.05 -7.11
C ALA A 110 -6.64 0.39 -7.57
N ALA A 111 -6.59 -0.10 -8.82
CA ALA A 111 -5.39 -0.66 -9.43
C ALA A 111 -4.27 0.39 -9.52
N GLU A 112 -4.55 1.54 -10.12
CA GLU A 112 -3.60 2.65 -10.25
C GLU A 112 -3.12 3.13 -8.87
N GLY A 113 -4.03 3.28 -7.90
CA GLY A 113 -3.65 3.67 -6.54
C GLY A 113 -2.75 2.64 -5.85
N THR A 114 -2.96 1.35 -6.08
CA THR A 114 -2.09 0.29 -5.56
C THR A 114 -0.71 0.32 -6.20
N LEU A 115 -0.64 0.57 -7.51
CA LEU A 115 0.62 0.71 -8.24
C LEU A 115 1.41 1.96 -7.81
N ILE A 116 0.72 3.09 -7.60
CA ILE A 116 1.32 4.32 -7.09
C ILE A 116 1.86 4.06 -5.68
N PHE A 117 1.08 3.43 -4.80
CA PHE A 117 1.54 3.08 -3.46
C PHE A 117 2.81 2.22 -3.48
N ALA A 118 2.85 1.18 -4.32
CA ALA A 118 4.02 0.31 -4.45
C ALA A 118 5.28 1.12 -4.81
N LYS A 119 5.19 1.97 -5.85
CA LYS A 119 6.31 2.81 -6.30
C LYS A 119 6.72 3.82 -5.24
N CYS A 120 5.77 4.54 -4.66
CA CYS A 120 6.05 5.54 -3.63
C CYS A 120 6.67 4.90 -2.38
N ARG A 121 6.22 3.71 -1.97
CA ARG A 121 6.82 2.98 -0.84
C ARG A 121 8.26 2.63 -1.14
N TYR A 122 8.52 2.04 -2.31
CA TYR A 122 9.87 1.64 -2.69
C TYR A 122 10.82 2.85 -2.77
N VAL A 123 10.38 3.93 -3.43
CA VAL A 123 11.15 5.18 -3.53
C VAL A 123 11.38 5.79 -2.15
N LEU A 124 10.38 5.82 -1.26
CA LEU A 124 10.52 6.36 0.08
C LEU A 124 11.55 5.58 0.89
N VAL A 125 11.46 4.24 0.90
CA VAL A 125 12.41 3.39 1.63
C VAL A 125 13.80 3.48 1.02
N CYS A 126 13.94 3.55 -0.30
CA CYS A 126 15.25 3.72 -0.93
C CYS A 126 15.84 5.11 -0.70
N ALA A 127 15.05 6.18 -0.77
CA ALA A 127 15.52 7.54 -0.55
C ALA A 127 16.00 7.71 0.90
N PHE A 128 15.16 7.38 1.89
CA PHE A 128 15.54 7.47 3.30
C PHE A 128 16.62 6.44 3.66
N GLY A 129 16.42 5.18 3.28
CA GLY A 129 17.33 4.09 3.57
C GLY A 129 18.72 4.27 2.97
N ALA A 130 18.83 4.49 1.66
CA ALA A 130 20.13 4.55 0.99
C ALA A 130 20.85 5.89 1.21
N ILE A 131 20.13 7.02 1.17
CA ILE A 131 20.75 8.35 1.21
C ILE A 131 20.95 8.80 2.66
N PHE A 132 19.91 8.77 3.48
CA PHE A 132 19.95 9.32 4.83
C PHE A 132 20.45 8.31 5.88
N PHE A 133 20.08 7.04 5.72
CA PHE A 133 20.44 5.97 6.66
C PHE A 133 21.56 5.06 6.16
N ARG A 134 22.23 5.37 5.04
CA ARG A 134 23.40 4.61 4.53
C ARG A 134 23.19 3.08 4.45
N ALA A 135 21.96 2.64 4.26
CA ALA A 135 21.55 1.23 4.24
C ALA A 135 21.28 0.78 2.80
N LEU A 136 22.34 0.73 1.98
CA LEU A 136 22.25 0.40 0.55
C LEU A 136 21.62 -0.97 0.26
N GLN A 137 21.73 -1.92 1.18
CA GLN A 137 21.13 -3.26 1.06
C GLN A 137 19.60 -3.22 0.89
N LEU A 138 18.94 -2.18 1.40
CA LEU A 138 17.49 -1.99 1.29
C LEU A 138 17.02 -1.90 -0.15
N PHE A 139 17.88 -1.40 -1.05
CA PHE A 139 17.57 -1.31 -2.47
C PHE A 139 17.23 -2.68 -3.06
N VAL A 140 17.92 -3.74 -2.60
CA VAL A 140 17.75 -5.11 -3.09
C VAL A 140 16.70 -5.85 -2.25
N THR A 141 16.73 -5.72 -0.92
CA THR A 141 15.84 -6.47 -0.02
C THR A 141 14.38 -6.04 -0.15
N GLU A 142 14.10 -4.82 -0.60
CA GLU A 142 12.73 -4.33 -0.80
C GLU A 142 12.13 -4.67 -2.18
N ILE A 143 12.93 -5.16 -3.12
CA ILE A 143 12.46 -5.54 -4.47
C ILE A 143 11.35 -6.61 -4.40
N PRO A 144 11.46 -7.70 -3.62
CA PRO A 144 10.41 -8.71 -3.54
C PRO A 144 9.07 -8.15 -3.06
N VAL A 145 9.09 -7.27 -2.05
CA VAL A 145 7.87 -6.66 -1.49
C VAL A 145 7.26 -5.69 -2.51
N PHE A 146 8.10 -4.90 -3.19
CA PHE A 146 7.66 -4.04 -4.28
C PHE A 146 6.99 -4.84 -5.39
N LEU A 147 7.62 -5.92 -5.87
CA LEU A 147 7.09 -6.77 -6.93
C LEU A 147 5.76 -7.42 -6.52
N LEU A 148 5.63 -7.88 -5.28
CA LEU A 148 4.40 -8.49 -4.78
C LEU A 148 3.23 -7.49 -4.82
N ILE A 149 3.41 -6.28 -4.28
CA ILE A 149 2.35 -5.26 -4.27
C ILE A 149 2.06 -4.79 -5.70
N TYR A 150 3.10 -4.65 -6.53
CA TYR A 150 2.95 -4.28 -7.93
C TYR A 150 2.13 -5.31 -8.72
N LEU A 151 2.39 -6.60 -8.50
CA LEU A 151 1.65 -7.70 -9.13
C LEU A 151 0.18 -7.71 -8.69
N ILE A 152 -0.09 -7.48 -7.39
CA ILE A 152 -1.47 -7.31 -6.90
C ILE A 152 -2.17 -6.15 -7.62
N GLY A 153 -1.50 -5.00 -7.75
CA GLY A 153 -2.06 -3.86 -8.49
C GLY A 153 -2.37 -4.20 -9.95
N LYS A 154 -1.50 -4.96 -10.61
CA LYS A 154 -1.73 -5.46 -11.97
C LYS A 154 -2.90 -6.45 -12.05
N LEU A 155 -3.07 -7.34 -11.07
CA LEU A 155 -4.22 -8.25 -11.02
C LEU A 155 -5.54 -7.47 -10.90
N VAL A 156 -5.59 -6.41 -10.10
CA VAL A 156 -6.77 -5.54 -10.01
C VAL A 156 -7.04 -4.83 -11.34
N LEU A 157 -5.99 -4.49 -12.10
CA LEU A 157 -6.12 -3.91 -13.44
C LEU A 157 -6.69 -4.91 -14.45
N VAL A 158 -6.34 -6.19 -14.35
CA VAL A 158 -6.96 -7.26 -15.15
C VAL A 158 -8.46 -7.36 -14.82
N LEU A 159 -8.85 -7.27 -13.54
CA LEU A 159 -10.26 -7.24 -13.15
C LEU A 159 -11.00 -6.03 -13.74
N HIS A 160 -10.33 -4.88 -13.86
CA HIS A 160 -10.87 -3.71 -14.56
C HIS A 160 -11.19 -4.03 -16.03
N HIS A 161 -10.24 -4.59 -16.80
CA HIS A 161 -10.49 -4.92 -18.21
C HIS A 161 -11.54 -6.03 -18.39
N MET A 162 -11.63 -6.98 -17.47
CA MET A 162 -12.71 -7.98 -17.46
C MET A 162 -14.07 -7.34 -17.19
N ALA A 163 -14.14 -6.40 -16.24
CA ALA A 163 -15.37 -5.67 -15.93
C ALA A 163 -15.82 -4.78 -17.10
N GLU A 164 -14.88 -4.11 -17.76
CA GLU A 164 -15.13 -3.27 -18.93
C GLU A 164 -15.68 -4.08 -20.11
N LYS A 165 -15.03 -5.19 -20.46
CA LYS A 165 -15.53 -6.08 -21.52
C LYS A 165 -16.88 -6.71 -21.18
N GLY A 166 -17.09 -7.09 -19.92
CA GLY A 166 -18.36 -7.66 -19.48
C GLY A 166 -19.52 -6.65 -19.47
N ALA A 167 -19.23 -5.36 -19.22
CA ALA A 167 -20.21 -4.29 -19.37
C ALA A 167 -20.61 -4.07 -20.83
N PHE A 168 -19.62 -4.02 -21.73
CA PHE A 168 -19.86 -3.89 -23.16
C PHE A 168 -20.71 -5.03 -23.72
N LEU A 169 -20.41 -6.29 -23.36
CA LEU A 169 -21.19 -7.46 -23.80
C LEU A 169 -22.64 -7.43 -23.29
N ARG A 170 -22.87 -6.88 -22.10
CA ARG A 170 -24.22 -6.72 -21.56
C ARG A 170 -24.99 -5.65 -22.32
N GLU A 171 -24.35 -4.53 -22.61
CA GLU A 171 -24.94 -3.43 -23.39
C GLU A 171 -25.29 -3.88 -24.81
N GLU A 172 -24.42 -4.63 -25.49
CA GLU A 172 -24.74 -5.27 -26.78
C GLU A 172 -25.95 -6.19 -26.66
N ASN A 173 -25.99 -7.07 -25.66
CA ASN A 173 -27.11 -8.01 -25.49
C ASN A 173 -28.43 -7.30 -25.17
N ASP A 174 -28.40 -6.23 -24.37
CA ASP A 174 -29.59 -5.41 -24.06
C ASP A 174 -30.06 -4.58 -25.28
N LEU A 175 -29.20 -4.30 -26.26
CA LEU A 175 -29.54 -3.65 -27.53
C LEU A 175 -30.02 -4.62 -28.62
N THR A 176 -29.72 -5.91 -28.50
CA THR A 176 -30.03 -6.93 -29.51
C THR A 176 -31.36 -7.66 -29.25
N ILE A 177 -31.84 -7.65 -28.00
CA ILE A 177 -33.14 -8.20 -27.57
C ILE A 177 -34.22 -7.12 -27.70
#